data_AF-A0A1W9RWG8-F1
#
_entry.id   AF-A0A1W9RWG8-F1
#
_cell.length_a   1.000
_cell.length_b   1.000
_cell.length_c   1.000
_cell.angle_alpha   90.00
_cell.angle_beta   90.00
_cell.angle_gamma   90.00
#
_symmetry.space_group_name_H-M   'P 1'
#
loop_
_entity.id
_entity.type
_entity.pdbx_description
1 polymer ?
#
loop_
_entity_poly.entity_id
_entity_poly.type
_entity_poly.pdbx_seq_one_letter_code
_entity_poly.pdbx_strand_id
1 'polypeptide(L)'
;MGKGDLILVIGGLLLLSMFTLSINSSITENRKTLYSSESVLNALALAEKYIEEAEALRFDEKKSATIPSSFTNPSRLGPDDNEYYPNFDDIDDFNYFTYTDTSSGNVPYTIQIRVFYTTLSNPDQISTSRTYFKRMVVNISSPFMKKINDKTITLKKLFAYHYFYSE
;
A
#
# COMPACT_ATOMS: atom_id res chain seq x y z
N MET A 1 63.74 -18.69 2.30
CA MET A 1 62.55 -18.19 1.59
C MET A 1 63.00 -17.78 0.19
N GLY A 2 62.65 -18.56 -0.82
CA GLY A 2 63.00 -18.24 -2.21
C GLY A 2 62.08 -17.15 -2.76
N LYS A 3 62.54 -16.40 -3.78
CA LYS A 3 61.70 -15.37 -4.44
C LYS A 3 60.38 -15.94 -4.98
N GLY A 4 60.32 -17.24 -5.30
CA GLY A 4 59.10 -17.96 -5.68
C GLY A 4 58.08 -18.11 -4.55
N ASP A 5 58.51 -18.38 -3.32
CA ASP A 5 57.63 -18.50 -2.15
C ASP A 5 56.96 -17.15 -1.85
N LEU A 6 57.69 -16.04 -2.03
CA LEU A 6 57.18 -14.68 -1.84
C LEU A 6 56.07 -14.35 -2.87
N ILE A 7 56.25 -14.74 -4.13
CA ILE A 7 55.25 -14.53 -5.19
C ILE A 7 53.99 -15.35 -4.91
N LEU A 8 54.13 -16.59 -4.43
CA LEU A 8 52.98 -17.42 -4.04
C LEU A 8 52.20 -16.82 -2.87
N VAL A 9 52.88 -16.28 -1.87
CA VAL A 9 52.23 -15.60 -0.73
C VAL A 9 51.49 -14.34 -1.18
N ILE A 10 52.11 -13.51 -2.02
CA ILE A 10 51.48 -12.30 -2.56
C ILE A 10 50.28 -12.65 -3.45
N GLY A 11 50.41 -13.65 -4.32
CA GLY A 11 49.32 -14.15 -5.15
C GLY A 11 48.15 -14.69 -4.33
N GLY A 12 48.45 -15.46 -3.27
CA GLY A 12 47.44 -15.96 -2.33
C GLY A 12 46.70 -14.83 -1.59
N LEU A 13 47.40 -13.79 -1.15
CA LEU A 13 46.80 -12.61 -0.51
C LEU A 13 45.91 -11.81 -1.47
N LEU A 14 46.31 -11.67 -2.74
CA LEU A 14 45.50 -11.01 -3.76
C LEU A 14 44.20 -11.78 -4.04
N LEU A 15 44.29 -13.10 -4.21
CA LEU A 15 43.12 -13.95 -4.40
C LEU A 15 42.19 -13.92 -3.20
N LEU A 16 42.72 -13.98 -1.98
CA LEU A 16 41.95 -13.87 -0.75
C LEU A 16 41.23 -12.51 -0.65
N SER A 17 41.91 -11.43 -1.04
CA SER A 17 41.33 -10.08 -1.03
C SER A 17 40.18 -9.96 -2.03
N MET A 18 40.38 -10.45 -3.26
CA MET A 18 39.33 -10.49 -4.29
C MET A 18 38.13 -11.32 -3.85
N PHE A 19 38.38 -12.48 -3.26
CA PHE A 19 37.32 -13.35 -2.74
C PHE A 19 36.54 -12.68 -1.61
N THR A 20 37.24 -12.04 -0.67
CA THR A 20 36.61 -11.31 0.44
C THR A 20 35.74 -10.16 -0.07
N LEU A 21 36.22 -9.40 -1.06
CA LEU A 21 35.44 -8.33 -1.69
C LEU A 21 34.21 -8.87 -2.44
N SER A 22 34.36 -9.99 -3.14
CA SER A 22 33.25 -10.66 -3.84
C SER A 22 32.17 -11.13 -2.87
N ILE A 23 32.56 -11.71 -1.73
CA ILE A 23 31.62 -12.08 -0.67
C ILE A 23 30.94 -10.84 -0.08
N ASN A 24 31.70 -9.81 0.29
CA ASN A 24 31.14 -8.62 0.93
C ASN A 24 30.17 -7.86 0.01
N SER A 25 30.49 -7.77 -1.29
CA SER A 25 29.59 -7.20 -2.28
C SER A 25 28.32 -8.03 -2.44
N SER A 26 28.43 -9.36 -2.49
CA SER A 26 27.28 -10.28 -2.53
C SER A 26 26.39 -10.17 -1.29
N ILE A 27 26.99 -10.11 -0.08
CA ILE A 27 26.25 -9.90 1.18
C ILE A 27 25.53 -8.56 1.16
N THR A 28 26.21 -7.50 0.70
CA THR A 28 25.63 -6.15 0.64
C THR A 28 24.44 -6.10 -0.31
N GLU A 29 24.53 -6.74 -1.46
CA GLU A 29 23.45 -6.78 -2.44
C GLU A 29 22.26 -7.62 -1.95
N ASN A 30 22.53 -8.74 -1.27
CA ASN A 30 21.50 -9.52 -0.60
C ASN A 30 20.77 -8.71 0.48
N ARG A 31 21.51 -7.94 1.31
CA ARG A 31 20.89 -7.07 2.32
C ARG A 31 20.00 -5.99 1.70
N LYS A 32 20.45 -5.32 0.63
CA LYS A 32 19.61 -4.35 -0.10
C LYS A 32 18.33 -5.01 -0.63
N THR A 33 18.45 -6.23 -1.14
CA THR A 33 17.31 -7.00 -1.63
C THR A 33 16.33 -7.32 -0.51
N LEU A 34 16.82 -7.74 0.66
CA LEU A 34 15.99 -8.01 1.84
C LEU A 34 15.26 -6.75 2.31
N TYR A 35 15.96 -5.62 2.48
CA TYR A 35 15.33 -4.36 2.90
C TYR A 35 14.25 -3.87 1.91
N SER A 36 14.48 -4.03 0.61
CA SER A 36 13.47 -3.70 -0.40
C SER A 36 12.25 -4.62 -0.31
N SER A 37 12.44 -5.91 -0.02
CA SER A 37 11.33 -6.85 0.14
C SER A 37 10.54 -6.57 1.42
N GLU A 38 11.21 -6.29 2.54
CA GLU A 38 10.58 -5.88 3.81
C GLU A 38 9.73 -4.61 3.62
N SER A 39 10.26 -3.63 2.88
CA SER A 39 9.52 -2.39 2.61
C SER A 39 8.23 -2.64 1.80
N VAL A 40 8.28 -3.58 0.85
CA VAL A 40 7.11 -3.98 0.05
C VAL A 40 6.09 -4.73 0.91
N LEU A 41 6.52 -5.63 1.78
CA LEU A 41 5.61 -6.36 2.69
C LEU A 41 4.94 -5.41 3.68
N ASN A 42 5.67 -4.46 4.25
CA ASN A 42 5.11 -3.46 5.15
C ASN A 42 4.09 -2.55 4.43
N ALA A 43 4.41 -2.12 3.20
CA ALA A 43 3.46 -1.37 2.38
C ALA A 43 2.19 -2.17 2.05
N LEU A 44 2.31 -3.48 1.80
CA LEU A 44 1.14 -4.34 1.60
C LEU A 44 0.29 -4.44 2.88
N ALA A 45 0.93 -4.70 4.02
CA ALA A 45 0.24 -4.80 5.31
C ALA A 45 -0.48 -3.50 5.68
N LEU A 46 0.13 -2.33 5.41
CA LEU A 46 -0.53 -1.04 5.58
C LEU A 46 -1.75 -0.89 4.65
N ALA A 47 -1.64 -1.32 3.39
CA ALA A 47 -2.75 -1.23 2.45
C ALA A 47 -3.93 -2.12 2.86
N GLU A 48 -3.63 -3.34 3.32
CA GLU A 48 -4.62 -4.27 3.87
C GLU A 48 -5.28 -3.70 5.12
N LYS A 49 -4.51 -3.13 6.05
CA LYS A 49 -5.04 -2.47 7.26
C LYS A 49 -6.12 -1.43 6.92
N TYR A 50 -5.86 -0.53 5.97
CA TYR A 50 -6.84 0.50 5.61
C TYR A 50 -8.09 -0.09 4.93
N ILE A 51 -7.94 -1.15 4.15
CA ILE A 51 -9.08 -1.84 3.53
C ILE A 51 -9.93 -2.54 4.59
N GLU A 52 -9.30 -3.22 5.56
CA GLU A 52 -9.98 -3.87 6.67
C GLU A 52 -10.68 -2.84 7.58
N GLU A 53 -10.03 -1.70 7.82
CA GLU A 53 -10.63 -0.58 8.56
C GLU A 53 -11.90 -0.10 7.85
N ALA A 54 -11.83 0.17 6.55
CA ALA A 54 -13.01 0.53 5.76
C ALA A 54 -14.08 -0.57 5.68
N GLU A 55 -13.69 -1.85 5.66
CA GLU A 55 -14.60 -3.00 5.64
C GLU A 55 -15.38 -3.17 6.94
N ALA A 56 -14.80 -2.74 8.07
CA ALA A 56 -15.48 -2.71 9.36
C ALA A 56 -16.48 -1.54 9.51
N LEU A 57 -16.35 -0.51 8.67
CA LEU A 57 -17.24 0.64 8.64
C LEU A 57 -18.47 0.41 7.76
N ARG A 58 -19.37 1.38 7.80
CA ARG A 58 -20.63 1.34 7.05
C ARG A 58 -20.38 1.70 5.59
N PHE A 59 -21.23 1.21 4.69
CA PHE A 59 -21.09 1.53 3.27
C PHE A 59 -21.30 3.02 2.96
N ASP A 60 -22.14 3.70 3.73
CA ASP A 60 -22.56 5.09 3.53
C ASP A 60 -23.23 5.59 4.83
N GLU A 61 -23.20 6.90 5.07
CA GLU A 61 -23.83 7.61 6.20
C GLU A 61 -25.29 7.17 6.44
N LYS A 62 -26.03 6.87 5.37
CA LYS A 62 -27.44 6.44 5.44
C LYS A 62 -27.60 4.93 5.60
N LYS A 63 -28.08 4.53 6.78
CA LYS A 63 -28.25 3.13 7.22
C LYS A 63 -29.21 2.30 6.36
N SER A 64 -30.19 2.93 5.71
CA SER A 64 -31.37 2.25 5.16
C SER A 64 -31.64 2.58 3.69
N ALA A 65 -30.58 2.72 2.91
CA ALA A 65 -30.66 3.01 1.49
C ALA A 65 -31.20 1.82 0.68
N THR A 66 -32.52 1.73 0.51
CA THR A 66 -33.16 0.73 -0.38
C THR A 66 -33.01 1.09 -1.87
N ILE A 67 -32.57 2.31 -2.17
CA ILE A 67 -32.34 2.81 -3.53
C ILE A 67 -30.99 3.54 -3.62
N PRO A 68 -30.23 3.41 -4.73
CA PRO A 68 -28.91 4.04 -4.83
C PRO A 68 -28.95 5.57 -4.77
N SER A 69 -30.08 6.18 -5.16
CA SER A 69 -30.27 7.63 -5.11
C SER A 69 -30.38 8.19 -3.70
N SER A 70 -30.36 7.36 -2.66
CA SER A 70 -30.31 7.82 -1.27
C SER A 70 -28.88 7.99 -0.75
N PHE A 71 -27.90 7.35 -1.39
CA PHE A 71 -26.49 7.42 -1.00
C PHE A 71 -25.87 8.81 -1.22
N THR A 72 -24.70 9.04 -0.62
CA THR A 72 -23.87 10.23 -0.81
C THR A 72 -23.65 10.54 -2.29
N ASN A 73 -23.72 11.83 -2.64
CA ASN A 73 -23.50 12.24 -4.03
C ASN A 73 -22.05 11.93 -4.43
N PRO A 74 -21.76 11.40 -5.63
CA PRO A 74 -20.40 11.14 -6.08
C PRO A 74 -19.46 12.35 -5.99
N SER A 75 -19.98 13.58 -6.09
CA SER A 75 -19.19 14.82 -5.94
C SER A 75 -18.91 15.22 -4.48
N ARG A 76 -19.53 14.54 -3.52
CA ARG A 76 -19.42 14.79 -2.08
C ARG A 76 -18.79 13.61 -1.33
N LEU A 77 -18.25 12.62 -2.04
CA LEU A 77 -17.50 11.54 -1.40
C LEU A 77 -16.24 12.10 -0.76
N GLY A 78 -16.03 11.76 0.50
CA GLY A 78 -14.98 12.28 1.36
C GLY A 78 -15.57 12.55 2.74
N PRO A 79 -14.71 12.90 3.72
CA PRO A 79 -15.14 13.11 5.09
C PRO A 79 -16.05 14.33 5.19
N ASP A 80 -17.06 14.23 6.05
CA ASP A 80 -17.97 15.34 6.32
C ASP A 80 -17.28 16.47 7.10
N ASP A 81 -17.96 17.62 7.18
CA ASP A 81 -17.49 18.77 7.95
C ASP A 81 -17.24 18.34 9.42
N ASN A 82 -15.99 18.49 9.85
CA ASN A 82 -15.46 18.10 11.16
C ASN A 82 -15.19 16.60 11.39
N GLU A 83 -15.18 15.80 10.33
CA GLU A 83 -14.72 14.42 10.38
C GLU A 83 -13.25 14.30 9.97
N TYR A 84 -12.46 13.61 10.80
CA TYR A 84 -11.03 13.45 10.61
C TYR A 84 -10.58 12.07 11.04
N TYR A 85 -9.64 11.49 10.30
CA TYR A 85 -8.96 10.26 10.68
C TYR A 85 -8.37 10.40 12.10
N PRO A 86 -8.59 9.43 13.01
CA PRO A 86 -9.09 8.06 12.79
C PRO A 86 -10.60 7.86 13.02
N ASN A 87 -11.41 8.91 13.04
CA ASN A 87 -12.83 8.83 13.40
C ASN A 87 -13.78 8.74 12.20
N PHE A 88 -13.32 8.17 11.09
CA PHE A 88 -14.18 7.92 9.93
C PHE A 88 -15.27 6.91 10.28
N ASP A 89 -16.49 7.17 9.85
CA ASP A 89 -17.66 6.36 10.20
C ASP A 89 -18.24 5.55 9.02
N ASP A 90 -17.84 5.89 7.79
CA ASP A 90 -18.19 5.17 6.58
C ASP A 90 -17.02 5.01 5.58
N ILE A 91 -17.30 4.29 4.47
CA ILE A 91 -16.29 3.98 3.46
C ILE A 91 -15.91 5.22 2.64
N ASP A 92 -16.81 6.18 2.42
CA ASP A 92 -16.54 7.33 1.56
C ASP A 92 -15.64 8.38 2.20
N ASP A 93 -15.54 8.41 3.52
CA ASP A 93 -14.60 9.27 4.26
C ASP A 93 -13.13 9.06 3.84
N PHE A 94 -12.80 7.85 3.39
CA PHE A 94 -11.47 7.55 2.89
C PHE A 94 -11.17 8.16 1.51
N ASN A 95 -12.15 8.76 0.83
CA ASN A 95 -11.91 9.37 -0.46
C ASN A 95 -11.02 10.62 -0.33
N TYR A 96 -9.94 10.66 -1.13
CA TYR A 96 -8.90 11.69 -1.06
C TYR A 96 -8.06 11.69 0.23
N PHE A 97 -8.20 10.67 1.08
CA PHE A 97 -7.36 10.53 2.26
C PHE A 97 -5.89 10.41 1.87
N THR A 98 -5.05 11.24 2.48
CA THR A 98 -3.59 11.22 2.30
C THR A 98 -2.92 11.32 3.66
N TYR A 99 -2.01 10.39 3.95
CA TYR A 99 -1.27 10.37 5.20
C TYR A 99 0.15 9.87 4.99
N THR A 100 1.09 10.37 5.80
CA THR A 100 2.46 9.87 5.81
C THR A 100 2.72 9.15 7.13
N ASP A 101 2.88 7.83 7.06
CA ASP A 101 3.22 7.01 8.20
C ASP A 101 4.74 6.85 8.30
N THR A 102 5.30 7.20 9.46
CA THR A 102 6.72 7.03 9.80
C THR A 102 6.94 6.05 10.96
N SER A 103 5.88 5.41 11.46
CA SER A 103 5.92 4.52 12.63
C SER A 103 6.67 3.20 12.35
N SER A 104 6.73 2.78 11.09
CA SER A 104 7.43 1.57 10.64
C SER A 104 8.93 1.80 10.48
N GLY A 105 9.64 1.92 11.60
CA GLY A 105 11.11 1.88 11.64
C GLY A 105 11.82 3.02 10.89
N ASN A 106 11.29 4.25 10.97
CA ASN A 106 11.79 5.44 10.26
C ASN A 106 11.73 5.36 8.72
N VAL A 107 11.03 4.39 8.14
CA VAL A 107 10.74 4.38 6.71
C VAL A 107 9.42 5.14 6.49
N PRO A 108 9.43 6.28 5.78
CA PRO A 108 8.21 7.00 5.45
C PRO A 108 7.43 6.26 4.36
N TYR A 109 6.15 6.01 4.63
CA TYR A 109 5.16 5.53 3.67
C TYR A 109 4.13 6.62 3.44
N THR A 110 3.91 6.97 2.18
CA THR A 110 2.81 7.85 1.79
C THR A 110 1.63 7.01 1.36
N ILE A 111 0.54 7.11 2.10
CA ILE A 111 -0.73 6.45 1.84
C ILE A 111 -1.64 7.44 1.14
N GLN A 112 -2.23 7.02 0.03
CA GLN A 112 -3.24 7.76 -0.71
C GLN A 112 -4.40 6.84 -1.02
N ILE A 113 -5.61 7.25 -0.64
CA ILE A 113 -6.81 6.45 -0.81
C ILE A 113 -7.81 7.20 -1.66
N ARG A 114 -8.44 6.47 -2.58
CA ARG A 114 -9.54 6.95 -3.41
C ARG A 114 -10.70 5.99 -3.32
N VAL A 115 -11.89 6.54 -3.13
CA VAL A 115 -13.14 5.79 -3.11
C VAL A 115 -14.06 6.39 -4.16
N PHE A 116 -14.69 5.53 -4.95
CA PHE A 116 -15.63 5.96 -5.98
C PHE A 116 -16.70 4.89 -6.25
N TYR A 117 -17.87 5.31 -6.71
CA TYR A 117 -18.88 4.38 -7.19
C TYR A 117 -18.46 3.70 -8.49
N THR A 118 -18.88 2.46 -8.66
CA THR A 118 -18.62 1.66 -9.86
C THR A 118 -19.78 0.73 -10.17
N THR A 119 -19.71 0.00 -11.28
CA THR A 119 -20.68 -1.06 -11.61
C THR A 119 -19.97 -2.42 -11.64
N LEU A 120 -20.72 -3.50 -11.42
CA LEU A 120 -20.16 -4.85 -11.50
C LEU A 120 -19.64 -5.20 -12.91
N SER A 121 -20.23 -4.59 -13.94
CA SER A 121 -19.80 -4.76 -15.33
C SER A 121 -18.47 -4.08 -15.65
N ASN A 122 -18.15 -2.97 -14.98
CA ASN A 122 -16.94 -2.18 -15.21
C ASN A 122 -16.33 -1.71 -13.88
N PRO A 123 -15.79 -2.62 -13.05
CA PRO A 123 -15.40 -2.30 -11.66
C PRO A 123 -14.31 -1.24 -11.56
N ASP A 124 -13.43 -1.10 -12.57
CA ASP A 124 -12.34 -0.12 -12.59
C ASP A 124 -12.72 1.26 -13.15
N GLN A 125 -13.97 1.46 -13.58
CA GLN A 125 -14.44 2.75 -14.10
C GLN A 125 -15.18 3.54 -13.04
N ILE A 126 -14.89 4.84 -12.95
CA ILE A 126 -15.60 5.76 -12.07
C ILE A 126 -17.01 5.97 -12.61
N SER A 127 -18.02 5.64 -11.81
CA SER A 127 -19.40 5.98 -12.07
C SER A 127 -19.73 7.36 -11.51
N THR A 128 -20.30 8.22 -12.34
CA THR A 128 -20.89 9.51 -11.91
C THR A 128 -22.29 9.36 -11.33
N SER A 129 -22.84 8.14 -11.38
CA SER A 129 -24.11 7.77 -10.76
C SER A 129 -23.86 6.94 -9.50
N ARG A 130 -24.75 7.09 -8.52
CA ARG A 130 -24.72 6.28 -7.29
C ARG A 130 -25.11 4.85 -7.59
N THR A 131 -24.38 3.91 -7.02
CA THR A 131 -24.58 2.46 -7.22
C THR A 131 -24.43 1.73 -5.88
N TYR A 132 -24.78 0.45 -5.85
CA TYR A 132 -24.53 -0.42 -4.70
C TYR A 132 -23.07 -0.88 -4.59
N PHE A 133 -22.18 -0.35 -5.42
CA PHE A 133 -20.78 -0.75 -5.44
C PHE A 133 -19.86 0.47 -5.32
N LYS A 134 -19.01 0.46 -4.31
CA LYS A 134 -17.90 1.41 -4.17
C LYS A 134 -16.60 0.64 -4.37
N ARG A 135 -15.63 1.24 -5.05
CA ARG A 135 -14.27 0.70 -5.16
C ARG A 135 -13.33 1.61 -4.39
N MET A 136 -12.54 1.00 -3.52
CA MET A 136 -11.45 1.65 -2.82
C MET A 136 -10.14 1.27 -3.49
N VAL A 137 -9.32 2.26 -3.75
CA VAL A 137 -7.97 2.11 -4.30
C VAL A 137 -7.01 2.72 -3.29
N VAL A 138 -6.20 1.86 -2.68
CA VAL A 138 -5.16 2.24 -1.73
C VAL A 138 -3.82 2.18 -2.42
N ASN A 139 -3.18 3.35 -2.54
CA ASN A 139 -1.84 3.49 -3.07
C ASN A 139 -0.89 3.78 -1.93
N ILE A 140 0.13 2.94 -1.76
CA ILE A 140 1.18 3.15 -0.78
C ILE A 140 2.50 3.26 -1.49
N SER A 141 3.21 4.36 -1.25
CA SER A 141 4.50 4.65 -1.85
C SER A 141 5.57 4.93 -0.80
N SER A 142 6.82 4.58 -1.12
CA SER A 142 7.95 4.83 -0.24
C SER A 142 9.24 5.00 -1.07
N PRO A 143 10.14 5.93 -0.69
CA PRO A 143 11.42 6.10 -1.37
C PRO A 143 12.29 4.83 -1.43
N PHE A 144 12.04 3.89 -0.50
CA PHE A 144 12.82 2.67 -0.27
C PHE A 144 12.33 1.45 -1.07
N MET A 145 11.17 1.53 -1.73
CA MET A 145 10.65 0.47 -2.60
C MET A 145 11.32 0.44 -3.97
N LYS A 146 12.64 0.17 -4.00
CA LYS A 146 13.47 0.23 -5.23
C LYS A 146 13.15 -0.85 -6.28
N LYS A 147 12.52 -1.96 -5.88
CA LYS A 147 12.13 -3.05 -6.81
C LYS A 147 10.91 -2.73 -7.68
N ILE A 148 10.14 -1.71 -7.34
CA ILE A 148 8.94 -1.32 -8.07
C ILE A 148 9.25 -0.01 -8.81
N ASN A 149 9.05 0.01 -10.14
CA ASN A 149 9.40 1.16 -10.98
C ASN A 149 8.74 2.46 -10.50
N ASP A 150 7.45 2.39 -10.12
CA ASP A 150 6.68 3.53 -9.60
C ASP A 150 6.77 3.67 -8.08
N LYS A 151 7.56 2.80 -7.42
CA LYS A 151 7.72 2.72 -5.97
C LYS A 151 6.40 2.73 -5.19
N THR A 152 5.34 2.24 -5.81
CA THR A 152 3.97 2.32 -5.34
C THR A 152 3.32 0.96 -5.47
N ILE A 153 2.69 0.50 -4.40
CA ILE A 153 1.81 -0.66 -4.40
C ILE A 153 0.39 -0.15 -4.43
N THR A 154 -0.42 -0.71 -5.32
CA THR A 154 -1.84 -0.40 -5.43
C THR A 154 -2.64 -1.64 -5.07
N LEU A 155 -3.44 -1.54 -4.00
CA LEU A 155 -4.42 -2.54 -3.65
C LEU A 155 -5.82 -1.99 -3.91
N LYS A 156 -6.70 -2.82 -4.49
CA LYS A 156 -8.06 -2.42 -4.86
C LYS A 156 -9.06 -3.38 -4.25
N LYS A 157 -10.05 -2.86 -3.52
CA LYS A 157 -11.18 -3.64 -2.97
C LYS A 157 -12.49 -3.12 -3.56
N LEU A 158 -13.36 -4.04 -3.95
CA LEU A 158 -14.75 -3.75 -4.30
C LEU A 158 -15.62 -4.00 -3.08
N PHE A 159 -16.35 -2.97 -2.67
CA PHE A 159 -17.36 -3.03 -1.62
C PHE A 159 -18.74 -3.08 -2.25
N ALA A 160 -19.58 -3.99 -1.76
CA ALA A 160 -20.95 -4.14 -2.20
C ALA A 160 -21.89 -3.90 -1.01
N TYR A 161 -22.87 -3.02 -1.22
CA TYR A 161 -23.93 -2.80 -0.24
C TYR A 161 -24.82 -4.03 -0.14
N HIS A 162 -24.99 -4.55 1.07
CA HIS A 162 -25.92 -5.62 1.37
C HIS A 162 -26.93 -5.13 2.40
N TYR A 163 -28.21 -5.14 2.02
CA TYR A 163 -29.30 -4.87 2.96
C TYR A 163 -29.67 -6.17 3.67
N PHE A 164 -29.33 -6.29 4.96
CA PHE A 164 -29.82 -7.39 5.78
C PHE A 164 -31.20 -7.02 6.31
N TYR A 165 -32.22 -7.76 5.88
CA TYR A 165 -33.52 -7.75 6.55
C TYR A 165 -33.31 -8.38 7.94
N SER A 166 -33.40 -7.61 9.01
CA SER A 166 -33.65 -8.17 10.34
C SER A 166 -35.15 -8.39 10.45
N GLU A 167 -35.59 -9.65 10.41
CA GLU A 167 -36.95 -10.04 10.80
C GLU A 167 -37.24 -9.72 12.27
#